data_AF-A0A392R3I8-F1
#
_entry.id   AF-A0A392R3I8-F1
#
_cell.length_a   1.000
_cell.length_b   1.000
_cell.length_c   1.000
_cell.angle_alpha   90.00
_cell.angle_beta   90.00
_cell.angle_gamma   90.00
#
_symmetry.space_group_name_H-M   'P 1'
#
loop_
_entity.id
_entity.type
_entity.pdbx_description
1 polymer ?
#
loop_
_entity_poly.entity_id
_entity_poly.type
_entity_poly.pdbx_seq_one_letter_code
_entity_poly.pdbx_strand_id
1 'polypeptide(L)' 'MAKHFATFELLYVPREKNSRADFLAKLASTKKQGETMRMKKLAAWYTMVGDKLYKIGFSVLMLLCVSEVEARRIMDEIH' A
#
# COMPACT_ATOMS: atom_id res chain seq x y z
N MET A 1 -16.60 -29.14 -1.13
CA MET A 1 -17.87 -29.22 -1.89
C MET A 1 -18.82 -28.13 -1.39
N ALA A 2 -18.88 -26.97 -2.06
CA ALA A 2 -19.94 -25.98 -1.81
C ALA A 2 -21.08 -26.27 -2.78
N LYS A 3 -22.14 -26.95 -2.31
CA LYS A 3 -23.17 -27.55 -3.18
C LYS A 3 -24.37 -26.65 -3.47
N HIS A 4 -24.46 -25.45 -2.92
CA HIS A 4 -25.62 -24.59 -3.14
C HIS A 4 -25.19 -23.13 -3.16
N PHE A 5 -25.37 -22.49 -4.31
CA PHE A 5 -25.40 -21.03 -4.40
C PHE A 5 -26.86 -20.62 -4.38
N ALA A 6 -27.22 -19.69 -3.49
CA ALA A 6 -28.54 -19.07 -3.52
C ALA A 6 -28.73 -18.38 -4.87
N THR A 7 -29.91 -18.54 -5.47
CA THR A 7 -30.31 -17.78 -6.65
C THR A 7 -30.26 -16.29 -6.30
N PHE A 8 -29.53 -15.52 -7.10
CA PHE A 8 -29.43 -14.07 -6.93
C PHE A 8 -30.12 -13.38 -8.10
N GLU A 9 -30.72 -12.23 -7.81
CA GLU A 9 -31.29 -11.35 -8.81
C GLU A 9 -30.31 -10.21 -9.10
N LEU A 10 -30.06 -9.97 -10.38
CA LEU A 10 -29.17 -8.90 -10.81
C LEU A 10 -30.01 -7.69 -11.22
N LEU A 11 -30.13 -6.73 -10.30
CA LEU A 11 -30.86 -5.49 -10.56
C LEU A 11 -29.98 -4.50 -11.33
N TYR A 12 -30.31 -4.22 -12.59
CA TYR A 12 -29.65 -3.17 -13.35
C TYR A 12 -30.09 -1.79 -12.87
N VAL A 13 -29.14 -0.96 -12.45
CA VAL A 13 -29.37 0.43 -12.09
C VAL A 13 -28.71 1.33 -13.14
N PRO A 14 -29.49 2.06 -13.96
CA PRO A 14 -28.96 3.04 -14.91
C PRO A 14 -28.02 4.04 -14.24
N ARG A 15 -26.95 4.44 -14.93
CA ARG A 15 -25.89 5.28 -14.34
C ARG A 15 -26.43 6.61 -13.80
N GLU A 16 -27.42 7.18 -14.48
CA GLU A 16 -28.08 8.44 -14.13
C GLU A 16 -28.75 8.38 -12.74
N LYS A 17 -29.16 7.18 -12.31
CA LYS A 17 -29.79 6.92 -11.02
C LYS A 17 -28.79 6.51 -9.94
N ASN A 18 -27.49 6.44 -10.27
CA ASN A 18 -26.43 6.01 -9.36
C ASN A 18 -25.53 7.16 -8.93
N SER A 19 -26.13 8.27 -8.47
CA SER A 19 -25.40 9.44 -7.95
C SER A 19 -24.45 9.08 -6.81
N ARG A 20 -24.78 8.04 -6.03
CA ARG A 20 -23.93 7.48 -4.99
C ARG A 20 -22.58 7.00 -5.53
N ALA A 21 -22.53 6.42 -6.72
CA ALA A 21 -21.27 6.04 -7.36
C ALA A 21 -20.39 7.24 -7.69
N ASP A 22 -20.98 8.38 -8.07
CA ASP A 22 -20.23 9.62 -8.36
C ASP A 22 -19.64 10.24 -7.10
N PHE A 23 -20.42 10.27 -6.01
CA PHE A 23 -19.92 10.69 -4.70
C PHE A 23 -18.75 9.82 -4.22
N LEU A 24 -18.86 8.50 -4.35
CA LEU A 24 -17.78 7.56 -4.00
C LEU A 24 -16.52 7.79 -4.86
N ALA A 25 -16.68 7.98 -6.17
CA ALA A 25 -15.57 8.27 -7.06
C ALA A 25 -14.86 9.58 -6.70
N LYS A 26 -15.63 10.62 -6.34
CA LYS A 26 -15.09 11.91 -5.91
C LYS A 26 -14.32 11.79 -4.59
N LEU A 27 -14.86 11.07 -3.61
CA LEU A 27 -14.18 10.80 -2.34
C LEU A 27 -12.88 10.00 -2.56
N ALA A 28 -12.90 9.00 -3.42
CA ALA A 28 -11.69 8.24 -3.78
C ALA A 28 -10.63 9.12 -4.48
N SER A 29 -11.07 10.13 -5.25
CA SER A 29 -10.20 11.08 -5.94
C SER A 29 -9.62 12.16 -5.01
N THR A 30 -10.31 12.51 -3.91
CA THR A 30 -9.83 13.54 -2.94
C THR A 30 -8.62 13.13 -2.10
N LYS A 31 -8.20 11.86 -2.09
CA LYS A 31 -6.87 11.50 -1.59
C LYS A 31 -5.85 11.92 -2.63
N LYS A 32 -4.95 12.87 -2.32
CA LYS A 32 -3.79 13.28 -3.16
C LYS A 32 -3.20 12.06 -3.89
N GLN A 33 -3.65 11.82 -5.12
CA GLN A 33 -3.36 10.57 -5.81
C GLN A 33 -1.86 10.46 -6.09
N GLY A 34 -1.18 11.59 -6.29
CA GLY A 34 0.27 11.65 -6.48
C GLY A 34 1.06 11.14 -5.29
N GLU A 35 0.76 11.57 -4.06
CA GLU A 35 1.51 11.17 -2.86
C GLU A 35 1.24 9.70 -2.50
N THR A 36 -0.02 9.27 -2.57
CA THR A 36 -0.39 7.87 -2.33
C THR A 36 0.22 6.93 -3.36
N MET A 37 0.26 7.33 -4.64
CA MET A 37 0.90 6.54 -5.69
C MET A 37 2.43 6.49 -5.54
N ARG A 38 3.06 7.61 -5.16
CA ARG A 38 4.50 7.65 -4.84
C ARG A 38 4.83 6.70 -3.70
N MET A 39 4.06 6.74 -2.61
CA MET A 39 4.26 5.84 -1.47
C MET A 39 4.10 4.37 -1.89
N LYS A 40 3.07 4.03 -2.67
CA LYS A 40 2.89 2.66 -3.20
C LYS A 40 4.08 2.20 -4.05
N LYS A 41 4.61 3.07 -4.92
CA LYS A 41 5.78 2.77 -5.74
C LYS A 41 7.03 2.57 -4.89
N LEU A 42 7.22 3.39 -3.86
CA LEU A 42 8.35 3.24 -2.94
C LEU A 42 8.23 1.96 -2.11
N ALA A 43 7.05 1.67 -1.56
CA ALA A 43 6.79 0.53 -0.69
C ALA A 43 7.12 -0.82 -1.34
N ALA A 44 7.04 -0.93 -2.67
CA ALA A 44 7.45 -2.14 -3.40
C ALA A 44 8.93 -2.51 -3.21
N TRP A 45 9.77 -1.55 -2.82
CA TRP A 45 11.19 -1.74 -2.54
C TRP A 45 11.48 -1.97 -1.05
N TYR A 46 10.46 -2.07 -0.20
CA TYR A 46 10.64 -2.31 1.23
C TYR A 46 9.89 -3.56 1.67
N THR A 47 10.43 -4.27 2.64
CA THR A 47 9.82 -5.46 3.22
C THR A 47 10.01 -5.50 4.73
N MET A 48 9.04 -6.09 5.43
CA MET A 48 9.13 -6.34 6.87
C MET A 48 9.66 -7.75 7.12
N VAL A 49 10.66 -7.89 7.99
CA VAL A 49 11.14 -9.19 8.48
C VAL A 49 11.17 -9.12 10.00
N GLY A 50 10.25 -9.86 10.63
CA GLY A 50 9.90 -9.61 12.04
C GLY A 50 9.39 -8.18 12.20
N ASP A 51 9.93 -7.47 13.19
CA ASP A 51 9.57 -6.07 13.50
C ASP A 51 10.49 -5.04 12.82
N LYS A 52 11.34 -5.47 11.89
CA LYS A 52 12.34 -4.63 11.23
C LYS A 52 12.00 -4.39 9.77
N LEU A 53 12.15 -3.13 9.35
CA LEU A 53 11.94 -2.70 7.96
C LEU A 53 13.26 -2.80 7.19
N TYR A 54 13.20 -3.41 6.01
CA TYR A 54 14.34 -3.56 5.11
C TYR A 54 14.05 -2.94 3.75
N LYS A 55 15.07 -2.36 3.12
CA LYS A 55 15.04 -1.92 1.73
C LYS A 55 15.72 -2.96 0.84
N ILE A 56 15.07 -3.33 -0.25
CA ILE A 56 15.59 -4.25 -1.27
C ILE A 56 16.60 -3.47 -2.12
N GLY A 57 17.88 -3.86 -2.02
CA GLY A 57 18.95 -3.33 -2.86
C GLY A 57 19.03 -4.02 -4.23
N PHE A 58 19.70 -3.38 -5.19
CA PHE A 58 19.90 -3.90 -6.55
C PHE A 58 20.59 -5.27 -6.60
N SER A 59 21.42 -5.57 -5.60
CA SER A 59 22.21 -6.81 -5.50
C SER A 59 21.50 -7.92 -4.70
N VAL A 60 20.19 -7.80 -4.46
CA VAL A 60 19.42 -8.72 -3.58
C VAL A 60 19.90 -8.69 -2.11
N LEU A 61 20.62 -7.64 -1.72
CA LEU A 61 20.95 -7.37 -0.33
C LEU A 61 19.78 -6.64 0.33
N MET A 62 19.38 -7.12 1.51
CA MET A 62 18.41 -6.46 2.36
C MET A 62 19.11 -5.45 3.27
N LEU A 63 18.92 -4.16 3.00
CA LEU A 63 19.48 -3.09 3.81
C LEU A 63 18.52 -2.76 4.96
N LEU A 64 18.96 -2.92 6.20
CA LEU A 64 18.15 -2.60 7.37
C LEU A 64 17.90 -1.08 7.44
N CYS A 65 16.64 -0.69 7.52
CA CYS A 65 16.26 0.68 7.81
C CYS A 65 16.47 0.94 9.31
N VAL A 66 17.27 1.95 9.62
CA VAL A 66 17.57 2.40 10.98
C VAL A 66 17.15 3.85 11.14
N SER A 67 16.80 4.24 12.36
CA SER A 67 16.58 5.65 12.71
C SER A 67 17.88 6.46 12.61
N GLU A 68 17.76 7.78 12.55
CA GLU A 68 18.93 8.66 12.52
C GLU A 68 19.84 8.47 13.75
N VAL A 69 19.25 8.21 14.92
CA VAL A 69 19.98 7.99 16.17
C VAL A 69 20.79 6.68 16.10
N GLU A 70 20.17 5.61 15.61
CA GLU A 70 20.83 4.32 15.41
C GLU A 70 21.93 4.41 14.34
N ALA A 71 21.67 5.11 13.23
CA ALA A 71 22.67 5.33 12.18
C ALA A 71 23.92 6.03 12.73
N ARG A 72 23.74 7.06 13.58
CA ARG A 72 24.84 7.77 14.22
C ARG A 72 25.66 6.86 15.12
N ARG A 73 25.00 6.07 15.98
CA ARG A 73 25.67 5.08 16.85
C ARG A 73 26.46 4.06 16.04
N ILE A 74 25.88 3.52 14.97
CA ILE A 74 26.56 2.57 14.09
C ILE A 74 27.80 3.21 13.47
N MET A 75 27.71 4.47 13.01
CA MET A 75 28.87 5.17 12.47
C MET A 75 29.95 5.43 13.52
N ASP A 76 29.57 5.79 14.75
CA ASP A 76 30.51 6.02 15.85
C ASP A 76 31.21 4.72 16.32
N GLU A 77 30.56 3.57 16.19
CA GLU A 77 31.16 2.26 16.51
C GLU A 77 32.14 1.76 15.44
N ILE A 78 31.95 2.17 14.19
CA ILE A 78 32.77 1.74 13.04
C ILE A 78 34.06 2.56 12.90
N HIS A 79 34.06 3.82 13.34
CA HIS A 79 35.24 4.70 13.34
C HIS A 79 36.06 4.56 14.62
#